data_AF-C0SSA0-F1
#
_entry.id   AF-C0SSA0-F1
#
_cell.length_a   1.000
_cell.length_b   1.000
_cell.length_c   1.000
_cell.angle_alpha   90.00
_cell.angle_beta   90.00
_cell.angle_gamma   90.00
#
_symmetry.space_group_name_H-M   'P 1'
#
loop_
_entity.id
_entity.type
_entity.pdbx_description
1 polymer ?
#
loop_
_entity_poly.entity_id
_entity_poly.type
_entity_poly.pdbx_seq_one_letter_code
_entity_poly.pdbx_strand_id
1 'polypeptide(L)'
;KMHCYFLEQWRVTRPLHNEKNYHIFYQMLAGLTPEERVKLSLEGYSPHNLHYLMCGDTRQDEAEDAARFQAWKACLGVLGIPFLDVVRVLAAVLLLGNVHFVDGQGLEVDVKGETELKAVASLLGVSGVALFRGLTSRTHNARGQLIKSVCDANMSNMTRDSLAKALYCRTVATIVRRAYSLKRLGSTLGTLSSDSNESVHNQAELASQHASTIGTAGSKSSKSMAALNNAVRHATDGFIGVLDMFGF
;
A
#
# COMPACT_ATOMS: atom_id res chain seq x y z
N LYS A 1 3.15 -10.78 -15.50
CA LYS A 1 2.13 -9.73 -15.24
C LYS A 1 1.32 -10.23 -14.06
N MET A 2 1.59 -9.76 -12.84
CA MET A 2 0.86 -10.27 -11.68
C MET A 2 -0.46 -9.52 -11.58
N HIS A 3 -1.53 -10.23 -11.82
CA HIS A 3 -2.87 -9.68 -11.74
C HIS A 3 -3.26 -9.58 -10.27
N CYS A 4 -3.86 -8.45 -9.89
CA CYS A 4 -4.59 -8.26 -8.63
C CYS A 4 -5.86 -9.13 -8.58
N TYR A 5 -5.79 -10.40 -8.98
CA TYR A 5 -6.94 -11.32 -9.06
C TYR A 5 -7.48 -11.75 -7.69
N PHE A 6 -6.84 -11.36 -6.59
CA PHE A 6 -7.16 -11.85 -5.24
C PHE A 6 -7.59 -10.77 -4.23
N LEU A 7 -7.50 -9.48 -4.58
CA LEU A 7 -8.08 -8.47 -3.69
C LEU A 7 -9.60 -8.48 -3.90
N GLU A 8 -10.34 -8.93 -2.89
CA GLU A 8 -11.79 -8.75 -2.83
C GLU A 8 -12.13 -7.26 -2.76
N GLN A 9 -12.15 -6.60 -3.91
CA GLN A 9 -12.29 -5.14 -4.02
C GLN A 9 -13.56 -4.63 -3.32
N TRP A 10 -14.59 -5.46 -3.24
CA TRP A 10 -15.84 -5.13 -2.56
C TRP A 10 -15.70 -5.02 -1.03
N ARG A 11 -14.77 -5.78 -0.42
CA ARG A 11 -14.54 -5.86 1.03
C ARG A 11 -14.16 -4.50 1.63
N VAL A 12 -13.44 -3.66 0.88
CA VAL A 12 -13.05 -2.31 1.30
C VAL A 12 -14.26 -1.48 1.72
N THR A 13 -15.34 -1.53 0.94
CA THR A 13 -16.52 -0.66 1.12
C THR A 13 -17.68 -1.35 1.81
N ARG A 14 -17.69 -2.69 1.77
CA ARG A 14 -18.78 -3.53 2.25
C ARG A 14 -18.20 -4.79 2.89
N PRO A 15 -17.64 -4.70 4.10
CA PRO A 15 -17.27 -5.91 4.84
C PRO A 15 -18.52 -6.77 5.06
N LEU A 16 -18.37 -8.09 5.02
CA LEU A 16 -19.45 -9.01 5.39
C LEU A 16 -19.75 -8.87 6.89
N HIS A 17 -20.98 -9.18 7.29
CA HIS A 17 -21.35 -9.22 8.69
C HIS A 17 -20.40 -10.15 9.46
N ASN A 18 -19.89 -9.67 10.59
CA ASN A 18 -18.93 -10.37 11.46
C ASN A 18 -17.55 -10.66 10.84
N GLU A 19 -17.22 -10.09 9.67
CA GLU A 19 -15.87 -10.14 9.11
C GLU A 19 -15.14 -8.81 9.33
N LYS A 20 -13.86 -8.89 9.66
CA LYS A 20 -12.99 -7.70 9.69
C LYS A 20 -12.79 -7.18 8.26
N ASN A 21 -12.67 -5.85 8.14
CA ASN A 21 -12.07 -5.26 6.95
C ASN A 21 -10.55 -5.57 6.93
N TYR A 22 -9.80 -5.04 5.96
CA TYR A 22 -8.37 -5.29 5.87
C TYR A 22 -7.60 -4.80 7.11
N HIS A 23 -6.68 -5.64 7.60
CA HIS A 23 -5.90 -5.41 8.82
C HIS A 23 -5.15 -4.07 8.81
N ILE A 24 -4.68 -3.62 7.64
CA ILE A 24 -4.02 -2.32 7.48
C ILE A 24 -4.80 -1.14 8.09
N PHE A 25 -6.13 -1.13 8.01
CA PHE A 25 -6.91 -0.01 8.54
C PHE A 25 -6.89 0.03 10.07
N TYR A 26 -7.06 -1.14 10.69
CA TYR A 26 -7.03 -1.33 12.14
C TYR A 26 -5.63 -1.04 12.71
N GLN A 27 -4.61 -1.59 12.06
CA GLN A 27 -3.20 -1.39 12.39
C GLN A 27 -2.76 0.06 12.23
N MET A 28 -3.21 0.74 11.17
CA MET A 28 -2.97 2.17 10.99
C MET A 28 -3.59 2.99 12.10
N LEU A 29 -4.84 2.72 12.49
CA LEU A 29 -5.50 3.48 13.56
C LEU A 29 -4.81 3.27 14.93
N ALA A 30 -4.29 2.07 15.20
CA ALA A 30 -3.56 1.75 16.43
C ALA A 30 -2.12 2.29 16.43
N GLY A 31 -1.45 2.33 15.27
CA GLY A 31 -0.01 2.60 15.17
C GLY A 31 0.39 4.03 14.77
N LEU A 32 -0.54 4.88 14.32
CA LEU A 32 -0.25 6.28 13.99
C LEU A 32 0.01 7.11 15.24
N THR A 33 1.02 7.98 15.21
CA THR A 33 1.24 8.94 16.32
C THR A 33 0.15 10.03 16.33
N PRO A 34 -0.10 10.70 17.47
CA PRO A 34 -1.08 11.79 17.53
C PRO A 34 -0.86 12.86 16.45
N GLU A 35 0.40 13.24 16.18
CA GLU A 35 0.76 14.23 15.16
C GLU A 35 0.48 13.72 13.74
N GLU A 36 0.70 12.42 13.48
CA GLU A 36 0.35 11.80 12.20
C GLU A 36 -1.17 11.76 12.02
N ARG A 37 -1.94 11.48 13.07
CA ARG A 37 -3.42 11.49 13.03
C ARG A 37 -3.96 12.89 12.71
N VAL A 38 -3.37 13.94 13.29
CA VAL A 38 -3.69 15.34 12.97
C VAL A 38 -3.47 15.62 11.48
N LYS A 39 -2.29 15.29 10.97
CA LYS A 39 -1.93 15.51 9.55
C LYS A 39 -2.82 14.73 8.58
N LEU A 40 -3.34 13.58 9.03
CA LEU A 40 -4.21 12.71 8.24
C LEU A 40 -5.71 13.00 8.44
N SER A 41 -6.06 14.00 9.26
CA SER A 41 -7.45 14.30 9.64
C SER A 41 -8.19 13.08 10.24
N LEU A 42 -7.46 12.26 11.00
CA LEU A 42 -7.97 11.06 11.69
C LEU A 42 -8.08 11.25 13.21
N GLU A 43 -7.98 12.48 13.70
CA GLU A 43 -8.22 12.81 15.11
C GLU A 43 -9.66 12.47 15.52
N GLY A 44 -9.82 11.80 16.66
CA GLY A 44 -11.13 11.39 17.17
C GLY A 44 -11.81 10.25 16.39
N TYR A 45 -11.24 9.79 15.26
CA TYR A 45 -11.76 8.62 14.56
C TYR A 45 -11.32 7.31 15.23
N SER A 46 -12.16 6.30 15.16
CA SER A 46 -11.93 4.95 15.65
C SER A 46 -12.64 3.96 14.72
N PRO A 47 -12.37 2.65 14.82
CA PRO A 47 -13.08 1.65 14.02
C PRO A 47 -14.61 1.73 14.15
N HIS A 48 -15.12 2.26 15.27
CA HIS A 48 -16.54 2.35 15.56
C HIS A 48 -17.25 3.54 14.90
N ASN A 49 -16.52 4.57 14.46
CA ASN A 49 -17.10 5.75 13.81
C ASN A 49 -16.69 5.92 12.34
N LEU A 50 -15.88 4.99 11.82
CA LEU A 50 -15.52 4.91 10.41
C LEU A 50 -16.46 3.92 9.70
N HIS A 51 -17.24 4.42 8.76
CA HIS A 51 -18.32 3.67 8.11
C HIS A 51 -17.84 2.36 7.47
N TYR A 52 -16.68 2.38 6.82
CA TYR A 52 -16.10 1.18 6.19
C TYR A 52 -15.57 0.14 7.18
N LEU A 53 -15.41 0.48 8.47
CA LEU A 53 -14.95 -0.44 9.51
C LEU A 53 -16.10 -0.88 10.43
N MET A 54 -17.09 -0.01 10.65
CA MET A 54 -18.16 -0.19 11.63
C MET A 54 -19.07 -1.41 11.36
N CYS A 55 -19.26 -1.80 10.09
CA CYS A 55 -20.12 -2.94 9.75
C CYS A 55 -19.46 -4.32 9.95
N GLY A 56 -18.16 -4.37 10.27
CA GLY A 56 -17.41 -5.61 10.48
C GLY A 56 -17.13 -5.92 11.95
N ASP A 57 -16.32 -6.96 12.19
CA ASP A 57 -15.70 -7.14 13.51
C ASP A 57 -14.72 -5.99 13.77
N THR A 58 -14.87 -5.33 14.92
CA THR A 58 -14.08 -4.17 15.34
C THR A 58 -13.14 -4.49 16.50
N ARG A 59 -13.10 -5.74 16.97
CA ARG A 59 -12.20 -6.17 18.04
C ARG A 59 -10.76 -6.00 17.60
N GLN A 60 -9.95 -5.31 18.41
CA GLN A 60 -8.53 -5.13 18.15
C GLN A 60 -7.70 -5.46 19.39
N ASP A 61 -6.51 -5.99 19.16
CA ASP A 61 -5.41 -5.90 20.12
C ASP A 61 -4.56 -4.70 19.70
N GLU A 62 -4.80 -3.55 20.33
CA GLU A 62 -4.16 -2.28 19.93
C GLU A 62 -2.63 -2.35 20.02
N ALA A 63 -2.09 -3.07 21.00
CA ALA A 63 -0.64 -3.17 21.19
C ALA A 63 -0.01 -4.01 20.07
N GLU A 64 -0.62 -5.15 19.74
CA GLU A 64 -0.15 -6.00 18.65
C GLU A 64 -0.32 -5.31 17.28
N ASP A 65 -1.48 -4.69 17.05
CA ASP A 65 -1.79 -3.99 15.81
C ASP A 65 -0.83 -2.80 15.58
N ALA A 66 -0.49 -2.05 16.63
CA ALA A 66 0.51 -0.98 16.57
C ALA A 66 1.91 -1.53 16.24
N ALA A 67 2.32 -2.65 16.85
CA ALA A 67 3.61 -3.27 16.57
C ALA A 67 3.72 -3.75 15.10
N ARG A 68 2.65 -4.39 14.59
CA ARG A 68 2.55 -4.82 13.19
C ARG A 68 2.60 -3.63 12.23
N PHE A 69 1.95 -2.51 12.58
CA PHE A 69 2.02 -1.28 11.79
C PHE A 69 3.43 -0.70 11.71
N GLN A 70 4.20 -0.69 12.81
CA GLN A 70 5.58 -0.21 12.80
C GLN A 70 6.48 -1.10 11.94
N ALA A 71 6.30 -2.43 11.99
CA ALA A 71 7.01 -3.36 11.11
C ALA A 71 6.69 -3.11 9.63
N TRP A 72 5.42 -2.86 9.30
CA TRP A 72 5.01 -2.50 7.95
C TRP A 72 5.57 -1.16 7.48
N LYS A 73 5.57 -0.14 8.35
CA LYS A 73 6.20 1.18 8.09
C LYS A 73 7.68 1.03 7.78
N ALA A 74 8.41 0.21 8.53
CA ALA A 74 9.81 -0.11 8.26
C ALA A 74 9.99 -0.80 6.88
N CYS A 75 9.10 -1.72 6.52
CA CYS A 75 9.12 -2.38 5.21
C CYS A 75 8.94 -1.39 4.05
N LEU A 76 8.03 -0.41 4.17
CA LEU A 76 7.89 0.63 3.14
C LEU A 76 9.20 1.41 2.94
N GLY A 77 9.93 1.69 4.03
CA GLY A 77 11.26 2.30 3.97
C GLY A 77 12.25 1.49 3.15
N VAL A 78 12.31 0.17 3.36
CA VAL A 78 13.15 -0.75 2.56
C VAL A 78 12.74 -0.76 1.09
N LEU A 79 11.44 -0.64 0.79
CA LEU A 79 10.92 -0.56 -0.58
C LEU A 79 11.18 0.80 -1.27
N GLY A 80 11.70 1.78 -0.52
CA GLY A 80 11.87 3.16 -0.97
C GLY A 80 10.54 3.83 -1.30
N ILE A 81 9.45 3.43 -0.62
CA ILE A 81 8.13 4.04 -0.76
C ILE A 81 7.95 5.01 0.41
N PRO A 82 7.65 6.30 0.14
CA PRO A 82 7.36 7.25 1.21
C PRO A 82 6.13 6.80 2.01
N PHE A 83 6.31 6.57 3.31
CA PHE A 83 5.25 6.13 4.21
C PHE A 83 4.01 7.03 4.12
N LEU A 84 4.22 8.35 4.18
CA LEU A 84 3.15 9.35 4.15
C LEU A 84 2.31 9.29 2.88
N ASP A 85 2.89 8.95 1.72
CA ASP A 85 2.14 8.85 0.48
C ASP A 85 1.13 7.70 0.51
N VAL A 86 1.48 6.59 1.18
CA VAL A 86 0.60 5.43 1.32
C VAL A 86 -0.49 5.71 2.34
N VAL A 87 -0.13 6.15 3.55
CA VAL A 87 -1.12 6.38 4.62
C VAL A 87 -2.07 7.52 4.32
N ARG A 88 -1.65 8.53 3.54
CA ARG A 88 -2.52 9.60 3.06
C ARG A 88 -3.66 9.07 2.18
N VAL A 89 -3.37 8.12 1.30
CA VAL A 89 -4.40 7.49 0.46
C VAL A 89 -5.29 6.57 1.29
N LEU A 90 -4.74 5.82 2.23
CA LEU A 90 -5.53 4.94 3.11
C LEU A 90 -6.46 5.72 4.04
N ALA A 91 -5.99 6.83 4.61
CA ALA A 91 -6.81 7.76 5.39
C ALA A 91 -7.94 8.35 4.54
N ALA A 92 -7.64 8.76 3.30
CA ALA A 92 -8.65 9.25 2.36
C ALA A 92 -9.72 8.19 2.04
N VAL A 93 -9.34 6.91 1.93
CA VAL A 93 -10.29 5.80 1.74
C VAL A 93 -11.23 5.67 2.94
N LEU A 94 -10.72 5.74 4.17
CA LEU A 94 -11.54 5.65 5.38
C LEU A 94 -12.52 6.83 5.50
N LEU A 95 -12.02 8.05 5.32
CA LEU A 95 -12.84 9.27 5.41
C LEU A 95 -13.88 9.36 4.29
N LEU A 96 -13.57 8.83 3.09
CA LEU A 96 -14.56 8.71 2.01
C LEU A 96 -15.79 7.92 2.43
N GLY A 97 -15.62 6.87 3.26
CA GLY A 97 -16.75 6.07 3.73
C GLY A 97 -17.77 6.87 4.54
N ASN A 98 -17.31 7.92 5.23
CA ASN A 98 -18.13 8.79 6.07
C ASN A 98 -18.84 9.91 5.28
N VAL A 99 -18.49 10.12 4.01
CA VAL A 99 -19.18 11.07 3.13
C VAL A 99 -20.44 10.41 2.59
N HIS A 100 -21.63 10.90 2.93
CA HIS A 100 -22.89 10.33 2.47
C HIS A 100 -23.71 11.35 1.67
N PHE A 101 -24.01 11.02 0.42
CA PHE A 101 -24.85 11.83 -0.44
C PHE A 101 -26.33 11.53 -0.18
N VAL A 102 -27.15 12.56 -0.10
CA VAL A 102 -28.61 12.48 0.09
C VAL A 102 -29.31 13.36 -0.95
N ASP A 103 -30.52 12.96 -1.37
CA ASP A 103 -31.27 13.75 -2.35
C ASP A 103 -31.72 15.06 -1.69
N GLY A 104 -31.40 16.18 -2.33
CA GLY A 104 -31.76 17.52 -1.88
C GLY A 104 -33.12 17.96 -2.42
N GLN A 105 -33.37 19.28 -2.40
CA GLN A 105 -34.55 19.84 -3.05
C GLN A 105 -34.34 19.88 -4.57
N GLY A 106 -35.13 19.12 -5.33
CA GLY A 106 -35.09 19.11 -6.79
C GLY A 106 -34.06 18.12 -7.36
N LEU A 107 -33.17 18.60 -8.23
CA LEU A 107 -32.14 17.79 -8.92
C LEU A 107 -30.76 17.88 -8.25
N GLU A 108 -30.64 18.60 -7.14
CA GLU A 108 -29.39 18.78 -6.41
C GLU A 108 -29.19 17.69 -5.36
N VAL A 109 -27.93 17.32 -5.15
CA VAL A 109 -27.51 16.33 -4.14
C VAL A 109 -26.87 17.08 -2.99
N ASP A 110 -27.35 16.82 -1.78
CA ASP A 110 -26.75 17.32 -0.55
C ASP A 110 -25.75 16.31 0.03
N VAL A 111 -24.81 16.77 0.84
CA VAL A 111 -23.72 15.95 1.37
C VAL A 111 -23.65 16.01 2.89
N LYS A 112 -23.79 14.84 3.51
CA LYS A 112 -23.43 14.64 4.91
C LYS A 112 -21.96 14.27 4.98
N GLY A 113 -21.20 14.93 5.86
CA GLY A 113 -19.76 14.75 5.98
C GLY A 113 -18.94 15.69 5.09
N GLU A 114 -19.32 16.97 5.02
CA GLU A 114 -18.54 17.99 4.30
C GLU A 114 -17.10 18.11 4.80
N THR A 115 -16.90 17.95 6.11
CA THR A 115 -15.59 18.03 6.75
C THR A 115 -14.69 16.91 6.24
N GLU A 116 -15.22 15.68 6.18
CA GLU A 116 -14.56 14.51 5.63
C GLU A 116 -14.28 14.68 4.13
N LEU A 117 -15.22 15.24 3.37
CA LEU A 117 -15.00 15.51 1.95
C LEU A 117 -13.86 16.52 1.72
N LYS A 118 -13.79 17.57 2.54
CA LYS A 118 -12.69 18.56 2.51
C LYS A 118 -11.36 17.91 2.91
N ALA A 119 -11.36 17.08 3.95
CA ALA A 119 -10.18 16.33 4.38
C ALA A 119 -9.69 15.37 3.28
N VAL A 120 -10.57 14.58 2.68
CA VAL A 120 -10.25 13.69 1.54
C VAL A 120 -9.66 14.49 0.38
N ALA A 121 -10.23 15.64 0.03
CA ALA A 121 -9.71 16.48 -1.05
C ALA A 121 -8.28 16.95 -0.77
N SER A 122 -8.02 17.41 0.47
CA SER A 122 -6.69 17.80 0.94
C SER A 122 -5.70 16.64 0.88
N LEU A 123 -6.08 15.47 1.40
CA LEU A 123 -5.26 14.26 1.38
C LEU A 123 -4.96 13.80 -0.05
N LEU A 124 -5.91 13.90 -0.99
CA LEU A 124 -5.66 13.51 -2.38
C LEU A 124 -4.94 14.60 -3.20
N GLY A 125 -4.78 15.81 -2.65
CA GLY A 125 -4.17 16.95 -3.34
C GLY A 125 -5.04 17.50 -4.48
N VAL A 126 -6.36 17.43 -4.33
CA VAL A 126 -7.34 17.92 -5.31
C VAL A 126 -8.24 18.97 -4.68
N SER A 127 -8.84 19.86 -5.47
CA SER A 127 -9.82 20.81 -4.93
C SER A 127 -11.09 20.09 -4.46
N GLY A 128 -11.67 20.51 -3.33
CA GLY A 128 -12.93 19.96 -2.82
C GLY A 128 -14.08 20.07 -3.83
N VAL A 129 -14.15 21.18 -4.57
CA VAL A 129 -15.15 21.39 -5.64
C VAL A 129 -14.99 20.37 -6.78
N ALA A 130 -13.76 20.10 -7.21
CA ALA A 130 -13.51 19.10 -8.25
C ALA A 130 -13.83 17.68 -7.78
N LEU A 131 -13.51 17.35 -6.52
CA LEU A 131 -13.85 16.05 -5.93
C LEU A 131 -15.36 15.88 -5.84
N PHE A 132 -16.08 16.85 -5.26
CA PHE A 132 -17.54 16.83 -5.17
C PHE A 132 -18.18 16.62 -6.55
N ARG A 133 -17.80 17.46 -7.53
CA ARG A 133 -18.29 17.36 -8.91
C ARG A 133 -17.93 16.04 -9.58
N GLY A 134 -16.77 15.47 -9.26
CA GLY A 134 -16.35 14.16 -9.76
C GLY A 134 -17.19 13.01 -9.20
N LEU A 135 -17.73 13.18 -7.99
CA LEU A 135 -18.61 12.21 -7.33
C LEU A 135 -20.08 12.38 -7.74
N THR A 136 -20.52 13.60 -8.03
CA THR A 136 -21.93 13.95 -8.32
C THR A 136 -22.23 14.22 -9.79
N SER A 137 -21.27 14.05 -10.70
CA SER A 137 -21.49 14.22 -12.13
C SER A 137 -20.93 13.05 -12.92
N ARG A 138 -21.66 12.65 -13.97
CA ARG A 138 -21.22 11.63 -14.93
C ARG A 138 -21.16 12.23 -16.33
N THR A 139 -20.10 11.90 -17.04
CA THR A 139 -19.97 12.20 -18.46
C THR A 139 -20.17 10.92 -19.26
N HIS A 140 -21.12 10.89 -20.19
CA HIS A 140 -21.44 9.70 -20.98
C HIS A 140 -21.68 10.08 -22.44
N ASN A 141 -21.43 9.13 -23.35
CA ASN A 141 -21.67 9.33 -24.77
C ASN A 141 -23.12 8.94 -25.09
N ALA A 142 -23.89 9.89 -25.60
CA ALA A 142 -25.22 9.66 -26.14
C ALA A 142 -25.22 10.05 -27.62
N ARG A 143 -25.42 9.06 -28.50
CA ARG A 143 -25.50 9.25 -29.96
C ARG A 143 -24.31 10.00 -30.57
N GLY A 144 -23.10 9.76 -30.07
CA GLY A 144 -21.87 10.41 -30.56
C GLY A 144 -21.54 11.74 -29.87
N GLN A 145 -22.41 12.24 -28.98
CA GLN A 145 -22.18 13.47 -28.22
C GLN A 145 -21.84 13.16 -26.76
N LEU A 146 -20.88 13.91 -26.22
CA LEU A 146 -20.49 13.79 -24.82
C LEU A 146 -21.44 14.64 -23.95
N ILE A 147 -22.34 13.98 -23.22
CA ILE A 147 -23.30 14.63 -22.33
C ILE A 147 -22.82 14.52 -20.89
N LYS A 148 -22.88 15.63 -20.16
CA LYS A 148 -22.63 15.67 -18.72
C LYS A 148 -23.97 15.77 -17.98
N SER A 149 -24.23 14.82 -17.09
CA SER A 149 -25.43 14.77 -16.27
C SER A 149 -25.07 14.77 -14.79
N VAL A 150 -25.92 15.40 -13.98
CA VAL A 150 -25.85 15.30 -12.51
C VAL A 150 -26.34 13.90 -12.10
N CYS A 151 -25.68 13.31 -11.11
CA CYS A 151 -26.06 12.03 -10.52
C CYS A 151 -27.03 12.24 -9.37
N ASP A 152 -27.94 11.31 -9.14
CA ASP A 152 -28.72 11.24 -7.90
C ASP A 152 -27.84 10.83 -6.71
N ALA A 153 -28.40 10.86 -5.49
CA ALA A 153 -27.67 10.49 -4.29
C ALA A 153 -27.16 9.05 -4.33
N ASN A 154 -27.96 8.10 -4.82
CA ASN A 154 -27.59 6.69 -4.86
C ASN A 154 -26.38 6.45 -5.79
N MET A 155 -26.42 6.99 -6.99
CA MET A 155 -25.32 6.92 -7.96
C MET A 155 -24.06 7.65 -7.45
N SER A 156 -24.22 8.76 -6.74
CA SER A 156 -23.11 9.48 -6.12
C SER A 156 -22.43 8.65 -5.03
N ASN A 157 -23.22 7.98 -4.17
CA ASN A 157 -22.71 7.04 -3.17
C ASN A 157 -22.01 5.81 -3.80
N MET A 158 -22.55 5.26 -4.90
CA MET A 158 -21.89 4.19 -5.66
C MET A 158 -20.56 4.66 -6.27
N THR A 159 -20.50 5.90 -6.75
CA THR A 159 -19.28 6.50 -7.34
C THR A 159 -18.22 6.72 -6.27
N ARG A 160 -18.60 7.21 -5.08
CA ARG A 160 -17.76 7.29 -3.88
C ARG A 160 -17.17 5.94 -3.51
N ASP A 161 -17.99 4.89 -3.42
CA ASP A 161 -17.50 3.54 -3.14
C ASP A 161 -16.53 3.04 -4.21
N SER A 162 -16.83 3.30 -5.48
CA SER A 162 -15.96 2.93 -6.59
C SER A 162 -14.59 3.64 -6.52
N LEU A 163 -14.59 4.92 -6.14
CA LEU A 163 -13.36 5.69 -5.92
C LEU A 163 -12.54 5.10 -4.76
N ALA A 164 -13.18 4.80 -3.62
CA ALA A 164 -12.52 4.18 -2.47
C ALA A 164 -11.84 2.86 -2.85
N LYS A 165 -12.55 1.99 -3.58
CA LYS A 165 -11.99 0.73 -4.11
C LYS A 165 -10.80 0.97 -5.03
N ALA A 166 -10.94 1.90 -5.98
CA ALA A 166 -9.89 2.21 -6.94
C ALA A 166 -8.63 2.75 -6.27
N LEU A 167 -8.77 3.65 -5.29
CA LEU A 167 -7.66 4.19 -4.51
C LEU A 167 -6.93 3.10 -3.74
N TYR A 168 -7.66 2.26 -3.01
CA TYR A 168 -7.09 1.15 -2.27
C TYR A 168 -6.36 0.17 -3.20
N CYS A 169 -7.04 -0.32 -4.24
CA CYS A 169 -6.47 -1.30 -5.17
C CYS A 169 -5.22 -0.77 -5.87
N ARG A 170 -5.22 0.50 -6.32
CA ARG A 170 -4.05 1.10 -6.97
C ARG A 170 -2.88 1.26 -6.00
N THR A 171 -3.15 1.56 -4.73
CA THR A 171 -2.13 1.67 -3.69
C THR A 171 -1.46 0.32 -3.44
N VAL A 172 -2.26 -0.72 -3.17
CA VAL A 172 -1.74 -2.08 -2.95
C VAL A 172 -0.99 -2.59 -4.19
N ALA A 173 -1.56 -2.41 -5.39
CA ALA A 173 -0.90 -2.81 -6.63
C ALA A 173 0.45 -2.10 -6.83
N THR A 174 0.59 -0.85 -6.37
CA THR A 174 1.85 -0.10 -6.47
C THR A 174 2.89 -0.62 -5.49
N ILE A 175 2.50 -0.88 -4.24
CA ILE A 175 3.37 -1.50 -3.23
C ILE A 175 3.86 -2.86 -3.71
N VAL A 176 2.94 -3.72 -4.16
CA VAL A 176 3.25 -5.06 -4.66
C VAL A 176 4.21 -4.99 -5.86
N ARG A 177 3.92 -4.15 -6.87
CA ARG A 177 4.80 -3.97 -8.03
C ARG A 177 6.20 -3.50 -7.63
N ARG A 178 6.31 -2.59 -6.67
CA ARG A 178 7.61 -2.09 -6.19
C ARG A 178 8.40 -3.19 -5.50
N ALA A 179 7.75 -3.97 -4.65
CA ALA A 179 8.38 -5.09 -3.95
C ALA A 179 8.88 -6.18 -4.91
N TYR A 180 8.09 -6.54 -5.92
CA TYR A 180 8.52 -7.48 -6.95
C TYR A 180 9.68 -6.96 -7.81
N SER A 181 9.69 -5.66 -8.10
CA SER A 181 10.79 -5.04 -8.88
C SER A 181 12.12 -5.12 -8.13
N LEU A 182 12.10 -4.90 -6.81
CA LEU A 182 13.30 -5.02 -5.96
C LEU A 182 13.79 -6.48 -5.85
N LYS A 183 12.89 -7.46 -5.73
CA LYS A 183 13.27 -8.88 -5.74
C LYS A 183 13.98 -9.30 -7.04
N ARG A 184 13.52 -8.77 -8.19
CA ARG A 184 14.19 -9.03 -9.49
C ARG A 184 15.60 -8.46 -9.54
N LEU A 185 15.81 -7.24 -9.03
CA LEU A 185 17.13 -6.62 -8.95
C LEU A 185 18.11 -7.41 -8.07
N GLY A 186 17.63 -7.95 -6.95
CA GLY A 186 18.42 -8.84 -6.09
C GLY A 186 18.78 -10.17 -6.76
N SER A 187 17.90 -10.70 -7.61
CA SER A 187 18.15 -11.95 -8.36
C SER A 187 19.10 -11.77 -9.55
N THR A 188 19.11 -10.61 -10.22
CA THR A 188 20.01 -10.32 -11.35
C THR A 188 21.44 -9.96 -10.93
N LEU A 189 21.65 -9.54 -9.68
CA LEU A 189 23.00 -9.26 -9.18
C LEU A 189 23.73 -10.52 -8.70
N GLY A 190 23.00 -11.63 -8.46
CA GLY A 190 23.56 -12.93 -8.07
C GLY A 190 24.13 -13.75 -9.23
N THR A 191 24.00 -13.30 -10.48
CA THR A 191 24.48 -14.02 -11.69
C THR A 191 25.69 -13.37 -12.37
N LEU A 192 26.26 -12.29 -11.82
CA LEU A 192 27.46 -11.64 -12.39
C LEU A 192 28.79 -12.13 -11.80
N SER A 193 28.81 -13.30 -11.15
CA SER A 193 30.04 -13.94 -10.69
C SER A 193 30.10 -15.39 -11.18
N SER A 194 30.15 -15.61 -12.49
CA SER A 194 30.54 -16.89 -13.08
C SER A 194 30.95 -16.75 -14.55
N ASP A 195 31.93 -15.89 -14.85
CA ASP A 195 32.69 -15.93 -16.10
C ASP A 195 34.17 -15.77 -15.71
N SER A 196 35.17 -16.49 -16.19
CA SER A 196 35.33 -17.73 -16.93
C SER A 196 36.81 -18.07 -16.74
N ASN A 197 37.19 -19.28 -16.35
CA ASN A 197 38.60 -19.71 -16.47
C ASN A 197 38.61 -21.14 -17.01
N GLU A 198 38.33 -21.27 -18.31
CA GLU A 198 38.66 -22.45 -19.08
C GLU A 198 39.85 -22.09 -19.98
N SER A 199 41.02 -22.64 -19.69
CA SER A 199 42.08 -22.80 -20.67
C SER A 199 42.94 -24.00 -20.30
N VAL A 200 42.74 -25.08 -21.05
CA VAL A 200 43.53 -26.30 -21.06
C VAL A 200 44.78 -26.07 -21.92
N HIS A 201 45.98 -26.14 -21.34
CA HIS A 201 47.11 -26.79 -22.02
C HIS A 201 48.22 -27.24 -21.07
N ASN A 202 48.65 -28.48 -21.31
CA ASN A 202 49.73 -29.21 -20.67
C ASN A 202 51.09 -28.51 -20.80
N GLN A 203 51.90 -28.53 -19.74
CA GLN A 203 53.22 -29.19 -19.78
C GLN A 203 53.77 -29.39 -18.37
N ALA A 204 54.35 -30.57 -18.16
CA ALA A 204 55.01 -30.98 -16.94
C ALA A 204 56.36 -30.26 -16.74
N GLU A 205 56.69 -29.87 -15.51
CA GLU A 205 58.01 -30.12 -14.90
C GLU A 205 58.05 -29.77 -13.40
N LEU A 206 58.30 -30.83 -12.63
CA LEU A 206 59.15 -31.00 -11.44
C LEU A 206 59.54 -29.80 -10.52
N ALA A 207 59.24 -30.05 -9.24
CA ALA A 207 60.08 -29.88 -8.05
C ALA A 207 60.04 -28.59 -7.20
N SER A 208 60.01 -28.86 -5.88
CA SER A 208 60.45 -28.05 -4.74
C SER A 208 59.41 -27.24 -3.96
N GLN A 209 59.04 -27.85 -2.83
CA GLN A 209 58.73 -27.30 -1.50
C GLN A 209 59.03 -25.80 -1.28
N HIS A 210 58.08 -25.07 -0.70
CA HIS A 210 58.24 -24.39 0.59
C HIS A 210 56.88 -23.81 1.06
N ALA A 211 56.50 -24.16 2.28
CA ALA A 211 55.37 -23.60 3.00
C ALA A 211 55.75 -22.26 3.63
N SER A 212 54.87 -21.25 3.51
CA SER A 212 54.19 -20.61 4.65
C SER A 212 53.68 -19.19 4.36
N THR A 213 52.48 -18.95 4.90
CA THR A 213 51.90 -17.66 5.36
C THR A 213 51.22 -16.75 4.33
N ILE A 214 49.92 -17.01 4.19
CA ILE A 214 48.88 -16.23 3.50
C ILE A 214 48.63 -14.90 4.22
N GLY A 215 48.60 -13.82 3.44
CA GLY A 215 48.18 -12.49 3.86
C GLY A 215 46.68 -12.42 4.18
N THR A 216 46.36 -11.81 5.31
CA THR A 216 44.99 -11.52 5.76
C THR A 216 44.53 -10.16 5.21
N ALA A 217 44.02 -10.16 3.98
CA ALA A 217 43.25 -9.06 3.42
C ALA A 217 41.94 -9.59 2.82
N GLY A 218 40.91 -9.81 3.65
CA GLY A 218 39.65 -10.40 3.19
C GLY A 218 38.39 -10.17 4.03
N SER A 219 38.39 -9.28 5.02
CA SER A 219 37.28 -9.17 6.00
C SER A 219 36.13 -8.20 5.63
N LYS A 220 36.23 -7.43 4.53
CA LYS A 220 35.20 -6.42 4.20
C LYS A 220 34.11 -6.90 3.22
N SER A 221 34.40 -7.88 2.36
CA SER A 221 33.45 -8.35 1.33
C SER A 221 32.38 -9.31 1.89
N SER A 222 32.76 -10.19 2.81
CA SER A 222 31.85 -11.18 3.43
C SER A 222 30.84 -10.56 4.41
N LYS A 223 31.19 -9.47 5.12
CA LYS A 223 30.25 -8.72 5.97
C LYS A 223 29.19 -7.98 5.17
N SER A 224 29.57 -7.46 3.99
CA SER A 224 28.67 -6.76 3.06
C SER A 224 27.62 -7.71 2.47
N MET A 225 28.03 -8.91 2.04
CA MET A 225 27.09 -9.91 1.52
C MET A 225 26.18 -10.50 2.61
N ALA A 226 26.65 -10.64 3.85
CA ALA A 226 25.81 -11.07 4.97
C ALA A 226 24.76 -10.02 5.35
N ALA A 227 25.13 -8.73 5.36
CA ALA A 227 24.19 -7.62 5.57
C ALA A 227 23.16 -7.53 4.43
N LEU A 228 23.59 -7.75 3.18
CA LEU A 228 22.71 -7.76 2.02
C LEU A 228 21.77 -8.98 2.03
N ASN A 229 22.26 -10.18 2.35
CA ASN A 229 21.42 -11.38 2.49
C ASN A 229 20.43 -11.25 3.64
N ASN A 230 20.83 -10.62 4.75
CA ASN A 230 19.90 -10.31 5.84
C ASN A 230 18.88 -9.24 5.44
N ALA A 231 19.27 -8.22 4.67
CA ALA A 231 18.34 -7.23 4.13
C ALA A 231 17.37 -7.83 3.11
N VAL A 232 17.84 -8.77 2.27
CA VAL A 232 17.01 -9.52 1.31
C VAL A 232 16.08 -10.49 2.04
N ARG A 233 16.53 -11.16 3.10
CA ARG A 233 15.70 -12.01 3.97
C ARG A 233 14.65 -11.20 4.74
N HIS A 234 15.04 -10.08 5.35
CA HIS A 234 14.10 -9.14 5.95
C HIS A 234 13.14 -8.54 4.91
N ALA A 235 13.57 -8.33 3.67
CA ALA A 235 12.70 -7.89 2.60
C ALA A 235 11.76 -9.01 2.10
N THR A 236 12.15 -10.30 2.18
CA THR A 236 11.26 -11.43 1.87
C THR A 236 10.26 -11.72 2.99
N ASP A 237 10.67 -11.61 4.24
CA ASP A 237 9.77 -11.78 5.41
C ASP A 237 8.86 -10.56 5.57
N GLY A 238 9.40 -9.36 5.36
CA GLY A 238 8.62 -8.13 5.25
C GLY A 238 7.67 -8.14 4.05
N PHE A 239 8.01 -8.85 2.98
CA PHE A 239 7.12 -9.06 1.83
C PHE A 239 5.96 -10.00 2.15
N ILE A 240 6.18 -11.04 2.97
CA ILE A 240 5.10 -11.89 3.49
C ILE A 240 4.20 -11.05 4.40
N GLY A 241 4.76 -10.27 5.33
CA GLY A 241 3.99 -9.39 6.21
C GLY A 241 3.23 -8.28 5.48
N VAL A 242 3.79 -7.71 4.41
CA VAL A 242 3.09 -6.72 3.56
C VAL A 242 1.93 -7.36 2.80
N LEU A 243 2.04 -8.62 2.38
CA LEU A 243 0.96 -9.33 1.69
C LEU A 243 -0.15 -9.77 2.66
N ASP A 244 0.22 -10.31 3.82
CA ASP A 244 -0.69 -10.74 4.90
C ASP A 244 -1.58 -9.58 5.38
N MET A 245 -1.02 -8.37 5.45
CA MET A 245 -1.74 -7.16 5.86
C MET A 245 -2.87 -6.73 4.91
N PHE A 246 -2.80 -7.13 3.64
CA PHE A 246 -3.80 -6.86 2.61
C PHE A 246 -4.69 -8.08 2.32
N GLY A 247 -4.67 -9.09 3.19
CA GLY A 247 -5.55 -10.27 3.11
C GLY A 247 -5.10 -11.34 2.11
N PHE A 248 -3.79 -11.62 2.06
CA PHE A 248 -3.22 -12.77 1.35
C PHE A 248 -2.67 -13.82 2.31
#